data_AF-A0A7Y9XBK2-F1
#
_entry.id   AF-A0A7Y9XBK2-F1
#
_cell.length_a   1.000
_cell.length_b   1.000
_cell.length_c   1.000
_cell.angle_alpha   90.00
_cell.angle_beta   90.00
_cell.angle_gamma   90.00
#
_symmetry.space_group_name_H-M   'P 1'
#
loop_
_entity.id
_entity.type
_entity.pdbx_description
1 polymer ?
#
loop_
_entity_poly.entity_id
_entity_poly.type
_entity_poly.pdbx_seq_one_letter_code
_entity_poly.pdbx_strand_id
1 'polypeptide(L)'
;MTSQQGTTSDRKQDRTPDQVAAELQRKRRLAAAKDTDALERLRERTERQLTREQIRHQAAQTRRDRRADQSRGRAAAALERARLAAEINQSAEARALRVQRTRTLSLAVLLPVLAAFAAWSTTGVHSGATTLLSAERWGAVWWALWLLEPALIGTVGWIIIVRARLASAGGRLGQDALRIMWGCLAVSVALNAIGHWPTTPESGWTFAAALAALGALLAHSLGPVGAAMTAHLVGVIEDAITAARPWEGAKTLAELADDSTRHHASESAGETAPTVEVADRSRLPERALEVPAGAVRLPVVRCGTPTSRKASKATPKNSQRSAADQAQDQVSEAPAKPRADKGKTLPKSAKPSAAKQPVRALSDEDLLNRLDQIIAAGELPEGTSVRRVQTALGCGFDRAKRVLSMREERTETTVPERLAVVPAARSESAA
;
A
#
# COMPACT_ATOMS: atom_id res chain seq x y z
N MET A 1 88.17 -0.83 18.59
CA MET A 1 87.85 -1.52 19.86
C MET A 1 87.64 -3.01 19.56
N THR A 2 88.65 -3.82 19.94
CA THR A 2 88.61 -5.26 20.34
C THR A 2 87.69 -6.20 19.53
N SER A 3 88.15 -6.94 18.53
CA SER A 3 89.23 -7.95 18.51
C SER A 3 89.11 -9.01 19.61
N GLN A 4 88.46 -10.13 19.28
CA GLN A 4 88.73 -11.45 19.84
C GLN A 4 88.67 -12.48 18.71
N GLN A 5 89.82 -12.64 18.05
CA GLN A 5 90.13 -13.81 17.23
C GLN A 5 90.43 -14.97 18.19
N GLY A 6 89.44 -15.85 18.41
CA GLY A 6 89.63 -17.14 19.04
C GLY A 6 90.01 -18.17 17.97
N THR A 7 91.30 -18.31 17.70
CA THR A 7 91.85 -19.38 16.85
C THR A 7 91.85 -20.70 17.63
N THR A 8 90.77 -21.47 17.54
CA THR A 8 90.78 -22.88 17.96
C THR A 8 91.53 -23.69 16.93
N SER A 9 92.75 -24.08 17.28
CA SER A 9 93.60 -25.02 16.55
C SER A 9 92.88 -26.36 16.42
N ASP A 10 92.37 -26.64 15.23
CA ASP A 10 91.72 -27.89 14.86
C ASP A 10 92.80 -28.97 14.68
N ARG A 11 93.17 -29.59 15.80
CA ARG A 11 94.07 -30.74 15.85
C ARG A 11 93.37 -31.89 15.11
N LYS A 12 93.69 -32.06 13.82
CA LYS A 12 93.37 -33.26 13.02
C LYS A 12 93.95 -34.49 13.73
N GLN A 13 93.20 -35.03 14.67
CA GLN A 13 93.41 -36.37 15.18
C GLN A 13 93.12 -37.33 14.01
N ASP A 14 94.08 -38.16 13.66
CA ASP A 14 93.91 -39.25 12.70
C ASP A 14 92.84 -40.20 13.22
N ARG A 15 91.59 -39.95 12.81
CA ARG A 15 90.45 -40.80 13.12
C ARG A 15 90.64 -42.12 12.40
N THR A 16 90.60 -43.21 13.15
CA THR A 16 90.62 -44.54 12.54
C THR A 16 89.37 -44.73 11.66
N PRO A 17 89.48 -45.48 10.54
CA PRO A 17 88.35 -45.67 9.61
C PRO A 17 87.07 -46.16 10.30
N ASP A 18 87.19 -46.94 11.37
CA ASP A 18 86.06 -47.41 12.19
C ASP A 18 85.35 -46.28 12.96
N GLN A 19 86.09 -45.29 13.46
CA GLN A 19 85.49 -44.12 14.12
C GLN A 19 84.73 -43.24 13.13
N VAL A 20 85.26 -43.10 11.90
CA VAL A 20 84.57 -42.37 10.82
C VAL A 20 83.30 -43.12 10.40
N ALA A 21 83.36 -44.45 10.29
CA ALA A 21 82.20 -45.28 9.99
C ALA A 21 81.10 -45.18 11.06
N ALA A 22 81.47 -45.26 12.35
CA ALA A 22 80.54 -45.12 13.47
C ALA A 22 79.92 -43.70 13.53
N GLU A 23 80.71 -42.65 13.30
CA GLU A 23 80.21 -41.27 13.25
C GLU A 23 79.27 -41.04 12.07
N LEU A 24 79.57 -41.59 10.88
CA LEU A 24 78.69 -41.55 9.71
C LEU A 24 77.39 -42.29 9.98
N GLN A 25 77.43 -43.46 10.62
CA GLN A 25 76.23 -44.22 10.97
C GLN A 25 75.37 -43.47 11.99
N ARG A 26 75.98 -42.80 12.97
CA ARG A 26 75.29 -41.90 13.91
C ARG A 26 74.66 -40.70 13.20
N LYS A 27 75.38 -40.05 12.27
CA LYS A 27 74.86 -38.94 11.46
C LYS A 27 73.68 -39.38 10.58
N ARG A 28 73.77 -40.57 9.96
CA ARG A 28 72.67 -41.17 9.18
C ARG A 28 71.44 -41.46 10.03
N ARG A 29 71.61 -42.00 11.25
CA ARG A 29 70.48 -42.21 12.19
C ARG A 29 69.84 -40.90 12.63
N LEU A 30 70.64 -39.87 12.92
CA LEU A 30 70.13 -38.54 13.27
C LEU A 30 69.42 -37.86 12.09
N ALA A 31 69.94 -38.00 10.87
CA ALA A 31 69.28 -37.51 9.66
C ALA A 31 67.95 -38.23 9.44
N ALA A 32 67.94 -39.57 9.51
CA ALA A 32 66.72 -40.36 9.38
C ALA A 32 65.66 -39.99 10.44
N ALA A 33 66.06 -39.76 11.70
CA ALA A 33 65.16 -39.33 12.76
C ALA A 33 64.58 -37.91 12.51
N LYS A 34 65.40 -37.00 11.96
CA LYS A 34 64.94 -35.66 11.57
C LYS A 34 63.96 -35.72 10.40
N ASP A 35 64.22 -36.58 9.43
CA ASP A 35 63.35 -36.77 8.26
C ASP A 35 62.00 -37.36 8.68
N THR A 36 61.98 -38.32 9.62
CA THR A 36 60.72 -38.87 10.16
C THR A 36 59.90 -37.82 10.92
N ASP A 37 60.54 -37.00 11.76
CA ASP A 37 59.87 -35.91 12.49
C ASP A 37 59.35 -34.83 11.51
N ALA A 38 60.12 -34.51 10.46
CA ALA A 38 59.67 -33.58 9.41
C ALA A 38 58.45 -34.11 8.65
N LEU A 39 58.42 -35.41 8.31
CA LEU A 39 57.27 -36.05 7.66
C LEU A 39 56.05 -36.09 8.57
N GLU A 40 56.24 -36.38 9.86
CA GLU A 40 55.15 -36.39 10.85
C GLU A 40 54.54 -35.01 11.02
N ARG A 41 55.37 -33.96 11.12
CA ARG A 41 54.89 -32.56 11.16
C ARG A 41 54.16 -32.16 9.89
N LEU A 42 54.58 -32.65 8.72
CA LEU A 42 53.88 -32.41 7.46
C LEU A 42 52.51 -33.09 7.44
N ARG A 43 52.42 -34.35 7.87
CA ARG A 43 51.16 -35.10 8.00
C ARG A 43 50.20 -34.37 8.93
N GLU A 44 50.68 -33.97 10.10
CA GLU A 44 49.85 -33.25 11.08
C GLU A 44 49.35 -31.90 10.52
N ARG A 45 50.18 -31.17 9.77
CA ARG A 45 49.73 -29.93 9.09
C ARG A 45 48.66 -30.20 8.04
N THR A 46 48.81 -31.26 7.25
CA THR A 46 47.81 -31.63 6.23
C THR A 46 46.49 -32.07 6.85
N GLU A 47 46.52 -32.87 7.92
CA GLU A 47 45.32 -33.29 8.65
C GLU A 47 44.60 -32.10 9.29
N ARG A 48 45.35 -31.17 9.89
CA ARG A 48 44.79 -29.93 10.43
C ARG A 48 44.16 -29.05 9.33
N GLN A 49 44.75 -29.02 8.13
CA GLN A 49 44.19 -28.28 6.99
C GLN A 49 42.87 -28.92 6.51
N LEU A 50 42.86 -30.24 6.28
CA LEU A 50 41.66 -30.98 5.87
C LEU A 50 40.53 -30.83 6.89
N THR A 51 40.85 -30.95 8.18
CA THR A 51 39.87 -30.77 9.27
C THR A 51 39.28 -29.35 9.25
N ARG A 52 40.11 -28.31 9.04
CA ARG A 52 39.64 -26.93 8.95
C ARG A 52 38.74 -26.69 7.74
N GLU A 53 39.05 -27.30 6.60
CA GLU A 53 38.23 -27.21 5.39
C GLU A 53 36.89 -27.91 5.57
N GLN A 54 36.89 -29.12 6.15
CA GLN A 54 35.65 -29.84 6.47
C GLN A 54 34.75 -29.02 7.41
N ILE A 55 35.31 -28.44 8.48
CA ILE A 55 34.55 -27.57 9.40
C ILE A 55 33.98 -26.35 8.66
N ARG A 56 34.74 -25.73 7.74
CA ARG A 56 34.26 -24.60 6.93
C ARG A 56 33.13 -25.00 5.98
N HIS A 57 33.25 -26.15 5.31
CA HIS A 57 32.21 -26.67 4.42
C HIS A 57 30.93 -27.01 5.18
N GLN A 58 31.06 -27.69 6.32
CA GLN A 58 29.93 -28.02 7.19
C GLN A 58 29.24 -26.74 7.71
N ALA A 59 30.02 -25.76 8.20
CA ALA A 59 29.47 -24.48 8.66
C ALA A 59 28.79 -23.69 7.52
N ALA A 60 29.32 -23.76 6.30
CA ALA A 60 28.70 -23.13 5.12
C ALA A 60 27.38 -23.80 4.73
N GLN A 61 27.31 -25.13 4.78
CA GLN A 61 26.08 -25.90 4.54
C GLN A 61 25.01 -25.55 5.58
N THR A 62 25.33 -25.62 6.88
CA THR A 62 24.37 -25.26 7.95
C THR A 62 23.83 -23.83 7.80
N ARG A 63 24.64 -22.88 7.32
CA ARG A 63 24.19 -21.51 7.03
C ARG A 63 23.24 -21.44 5.83
N ARG A 64 23.46 -22.25 4.79
CA ARG A 64 22.57 -22.34 3.62
C ARG A 64 21.24 -22.97 4.03
N ASP A 65 21.27 -24.04 4.81
CA ASP A 65 20.08 -24.72 5.29
C ASP A 65 19.23 -23.79 6.17
N ARG A 66 19.84 -23.11 7.14
CA ARG A 66 19.15 -22.10 7.95
C ARG A 66 18.52 -20.97 7.13
N ARG A 67 19.17 -20.54 6.04
CA ARG A 67 18.61 -19.51 5.14
C ARG A 67 17.45 -20.06 4.32
N ALA A 68 17.53 -21.30 3.87
CA ALA A 68 16.46 -21.99 3.16
C ALA A 68 15.25 -22.21 4.07
N ASP A 69 15.46 -22.60 5.33
CA ASP A 69 14.37 -22.78 6.30
C ASP A 69 13.72 -21.45 6.67
N GLN A 70 14.51 -20.38 6.83
CA GLN A 70 13.98 -19.04 7.04
C GLN A 70 13.18 -18.52 5.85
N SER A 71 13.60 -18.80 4.62
CA SER A 71 12.87 -18.38 3.42
C SER A 71 11.57 -19.17 3.25
N ARG A 72 11.60 -20.48 3.51
CA ARG A 72 10.40 -21.34 3.58
C ARG A 72 9.41 -20.86 4.64
N GLY A 73 9.88 -20.57 5.85
CA GLY A 73 9.04 -20.04 6.92
C GLY A 73 8.40 -18.68 6.57
N ARG A 74 9.14 -17.79 5.89
CA ARG A 74 8.59 -16.52 5.40
C ARG A 74 7.56 -16.72 4.29
N ALA A 75 7.79 -17.66 3.39
CA ALA A 75 6.85 -17.98 2.31
C ALA A 75 5.57 -18.59 2.88
N ALA A 76 5.66 -19.54 3.81
CA ALA A 76 4.53 -20.12 4.50
C ALA A 76 3.71 -19.03 5.24
N ALA A 77 4.37 -18.18 6.04
CA ALA A 77 3.70 -17.08 6.73
C ALA A 77 3.06 -16.05 5.77
N ALA A 78 3.61 -15.86 4.57
CA ALA A 78 3.01 -15.00 3.56
C ALA A 78 1.76 -15.62 2.93
N LEU A 79 1.79 -16.94 2.68
CA LEU A 79 0.63 -17.69 2.18
C LEU A 79 -0.51 -17.70 3.21
N GLU A 80 -0.22 -17.93 4.49
CA GLU A 80 -1.22 -17.86 5.57
C GLU A 80 -1.88 -16.48 5.66
N ARG A 81 -1.08 -15.40 5.60
CA ARG A 81 -1.64 -14.04 5.57
C ARG A 81 -2.47 -13.77 4.33
N ALA A 82 -2.10 -14.32 3.18
CA ALA A 82 -2.87 -14.17 1.95
C ALA A 82 -4.20 -14.93 2.03
N ARG A 83 -4.19 -16.13 2.63
CA ARG A 83 -5.40 -16.93 2.89
C ARG A 83 -6.34 -16.21 3.85
N LEU A 84 -5.84 -15.78 5.01
CA LEU A 84 -6.63 -15.00 5.97
C LEU A 84 -7.18 -13.71 5.35
N ALA A 85 -6.38 -13.00 4.55
CA ALA A 85 -6.86 -11.82 3.84
C ALA A 85 -7.96 -12.16 2.82
N ALA A 86 -7.86 -13.30 2.12
CA ALA A 86 -8.89 -13.76 1.20
C ALA A 86 -10.18 -14.11 1.93
N GLU A 87 -10.10 -14.82 3.07
CA GLU A 87 -11.25 -15.18 3.89
C GLU A 87 -11.92 -13.93 4.50
N ILE A 88 -11.15 -12.98 5.03
CA ILE A 88 -11.66 -11.68 5.50
C ILE A 88 -12.35 -10.93 4.37
N ASN A 89 -11.77 -10.91 3.16
CA ASN A 89 -12.39 -10.28 1.99
C ASN A 89 -13.64 -11.00 1.50
N GLN A 90 -13.83 -12.28 1.84
CA GLN A 90 -15.02 -13.06 1.51
C GLN A 90 -16.10 -13.01 2.60
N SER A 91 -15.79 -12.46 3.78
CA SER A 91 -16.74 -12.29 4.89
C SER A 91 -17.98 -11.48 4.48
N ALA A 92 -19.09 -11.75 5.15
CA ALA A 92 -20.35 -11.06 4.93
C ALA A 92 -20.20 -9.53 5.12
N GLU A 93 -19.42 -9.10 6.11
CA GLU A 93 -19.16 -7.69 6.40
C GLU A 93 -18.36 -7.01 5.29
N ALA A 94 -17.31 -7.67 4.77
CA ALA A 94 -16.55 -7.14 3.64
C ALA A 94 -17.41 -7.07 2.36
N ARG A 95 -18.33 -8.00 2.15
CA ARG A 95 -19.33 -7.93 1.07
C ARG A 95 -20.29 -6.76 1.29
N ALA A 96 -20.85 -6.60 2.48
CA ALA A 96 -21.75 -5.50 2.83
C ALA A 96 -21.09 -4.12 2.62
N LEU A 97 -19.83 -3.97 3.05
CA LEU A 97 -19.06 -2.74 2.84
C LEU A 97 -18.81 -2.45 1.36
N ARG A 98 -18.52 -3.49 0.54
CA ARG A 98 -18.41 -3.32 -0.92
C ARG A 98 -19.72 -2.89 -1.53
N VAL A 99 -20.83 -3.50 -1.14
CA VAL A 99 -22.18 -3.14 -1.61
C VAL A 99 -22.50 -1.68 -1.24
N GLN A 100 -22.24 -1.28 0.01
CA GLN A 100 -22.42 0.12 0.45
C GLN A 100 -21.52 1.09 -0.31
N ARG A 101 -20.27 0.72 -0.60
CA ARG A 101 -19.34 1.53 -1.38
C ARG A 101 -19.82 1.69 -2.83
N THR A 102 -20.29 0.62 -3.45
CA THR A 102 -20.91 0.66 -4.79
C THR A 102 -22.12 1.57 -4.80
N ARG A 103 -22.99 1.48 -3.79
CA ARG A 103 -24.14 2.38 -3.61
C ARG A 103 -23.70 3.85 -3.58
N THR A 104 -22.77 4.16 -2.68
CA THR A 104 -22.26 5.53 -2.49
C THR A 104 -21.63 6.08 -3.77
N LEU A 105 -20.82 5.26 -4.47
CA LEU A 105 -20.17 5.64 -5.71
C LEU A 105 -21.19 5.84 -6.84
N SER A 106 -22.18 4.94 -6.97
CA SER A 106 -23.23 5.06 -7.97
C SER A 106 -24.05 6.33 -7.78
N LEU A 107 -24.44 6.65 -6.54
CA LEU A 107 -25.14 7.90 -6.24
C LEU A 107 -24.24 9.11 -6.49
N ALA A 108 -22.97 9.08 -6.08
CA ALA A 108 -22.03 10.18 -6.31
C ALA A 108 -21.81 10.49 -7.80
N VAL A 109 -21.95 9.50 -8.69
CA VAL A 109 -21.85 9.70 -10.15
C VAL A 109 -23.19 10.07 -10.77
N LEU A 110 -24.28 9.42 -10.40
CA LEU A 110 -25.58 9.59 -11.05
C LEU A 110 -26.30 10.86 -10.60
N LEU A 111 -26.11 11.35 -9.37
CA LEU A 111 -26.72 12.61 -8.91
C LEU A 111 -26.26 13.82 -9.73
N PRO A 112 -24.95 14.05 -9.96
CA PRO A 112 -24.49 15.14 -10.80
C PRO A 112 -24.98 15.03 -12.25
N VAL A 113 -25.02 13.81 -12.81
CA VAL A 113 -25.55 13.57 -14.16
C VAL A 113 -27.04 13.94 -14.23
N LEU A 114 -27.82 13.51 -13.23
CA LEU A 114 -29.23 13.87 -13.11
C LEU A 114 -29.41 15.39 -12.98
N ALA A 115 -28.59 16.05 -12.16
CA ALA A 115 -28.62 17.50 -11.98
C ALA A 115 -28.28 18.25 -13.29
N ALA A 116 -27.31 17.76 -14.07
CA ALA A 116 -26.96 18.33 -15.36
C ALA A 116 -28.12 18.21 -16.37
N PHE A 117 -28.76 17.05 -16.46
CA PHE A 117 -29.93 16.87 -17.31
C PHE A 117 -31.12 17.71 -16.84
N ALA A 118 -31.33 17.84 -15.53
CA ALA A 118 -32.39 18.68 -14.96
C ALA A 118 -32.16 20.17 -15.29
N ALA A 119 -30.92 20.65 -15.16
CA ALA A 119 -30.57 22.02 -15.53
C ALA A 119 -30.76 22.27 -17.03
N TRP A 120 -30.37 21.31 -17.88
CA TRP A 120 -30.62 21.38 -19.33
C TRP A 120 -32.11 21.35 -19.68
N SER A 121 -32.90 20.51 -19.00
CA SER A 121 -34.34 20.42 -19.23
C SER A 121 -35.07 21.71 -18.86
N THR A 122 -34.61 22.36 -17.77
CA THR A 122 -35.24 23.58 -17.23
C THR A 122 -35.27 24.70 -18.26
N THR A 123 -34.20 24.87 -19.04
CA THR A 123 -34.16 25.93 -20.08
C THR A 123 -35.15 25.65 -21.21
N GLY A 124 -35.28 24.39 -21.63
CA GLY A 124 -36.19 24.00 -22.71
C GLY A 124 -37.66 24.14 -22.33
N VAL A 125 -38.05 23.64 -21.15
CA VAL A 125 -39.43 23.72 -20.64
C VAL A 125 -39.83 25.16 -20.35
N HIS A 126 -38.90 25.96 -19.79
CA HIS A 126 -39.14 27.37 -19.54
C HIS A 126 -39.36 28.17 -20.83
N SER A 127 -38.57 27.92 -21.87
CA SER A 127 -38.77 28.51 -23.20
C SER A 127 -40.16 28.17 -23.77
N GLY A 128 -40.57 26.90 -23.68
CA GLY A 128 -41.88 26.46 -24.17
C GLY A 128 -43.06 27.02 -23.39
N ALA A 129 -42.98 27.02 -22.07
CA ALA A 129 -44.05 27.53 -21.23
C ALA A 129 -44.20 29.06 -21.34
N THR A 130 -43.09 29.80 -21.46
CA THR A 130 -43.13 31.26 -21.66
C THR A 130 -43.72 31.63 -23.01
N THR A 131 -43.41 30.84 -24.05
CA THR A 131 -44.02 30.97 -25.38
C THR A 131 -45.52 30.69 -25.34
N LEU A 132 -45.94 29.60 -24.71
CA LEU A 132 -47.34 29.19 -24.63
C LEU A 132 -48.21 30.22 -23.89
N LEU A 133 -47.68 30.82 -22.82
CA LEU A 133 -48.40 31.78 -21.98
C LEU A 133 -48.16 33.24 -22.38
N SER A 134 -47.35 33.50 -23.41
CA SER A 134 -46.92 34.85 -23.80
C SER A 134 -46.39 35.65 -22.60
N ALA A 135 -45.62 35.00 -21.73
CA ALA A 135 -45.18 35.59 -20.47
C ALA A 135 -44.16 36.71 -20.71
N GLU A 136 -44.37 37.87 -20.09
CA GLU A 136 -43.45 39.00 -20.17
C GLU A 136 -42.08 38.62 -19.59
N ARG A 137 -41.01 38.97 -20.31
CA ARG A 137 -39.64 38.70 -19.88
C ARG A 137 -39.36 39.40 -18.55
N TRP A 138 -38.82 38.65 -17.58
CA TRP A 138 -38.55 39.10 -16.19
C TRP A 138 -39.77 39.35 -15.31
N GLY A 139 -40.99 39.09 -15.79
CA GLY A 139 -42.20 39.15 -14.96
C GLY A 139 -42.28 38.03 -13.92
N ALA A 140 -43.20 38.15 -12.96
CA ALA A 140 -43.41 37.12 -11.93
C ALA A 140 -43.78 35.75 -12.53
N VAL A 141 -44.62 35.74 -13.58
CA VAL A 141 -45.01 34.52 -14.30
C VAL A 141 -43.79 33.86 -14.97
N TRP A 142 -42.88 34.66 -15.54
CA TRP A 142 -41.66 34.16 -16.17
C TRP A 142 -40.75 33.42 -15.18
N TRP A 143 -40.60 33.94 -13.96
CA TRP A 143 -39.86 33.26 -12.89
C TRP A 143 -40.59 32.03 -12.34
N ALA A 144 -41.91 32.10 -12.19
CA ALA A 144 -42.70 30.95 -11.76
C ALA A 144 -42.58 29.77 -12.74
N LEU A 145 -42.57 30.05 -14.05
CA LEU A 145 -42.34 29.04 -15.09
C LEU A 145 -40.94 28.45 -15.06
N TRP A 146 -39.94 29.19 -14.58
CA TRP A 146 -38.59 28.67 -14.42
C TRP A 146 -38.51 27.61 -13.31
N LEU A 147 -39.33 27.75 -12.26
CA LEU A 147 -39.44 26.79 -11.16
C LEU A 147 -40.32 25.56 -11.48
N LEU A 148 -41.11 25.62 -12.55
CA LEU A 148 -42.01 24.54 -12.95
C LEU A 148 -41.26 23.23 -13.22
N GLU A 149 -40.17 23.27 -13.99
CA GLU A 149 -39.43 22.07 -14.36
C GLU A 149 -38.69 21.43 -13.16
N PRO A 150 -37.96 22.17 -12.31
CA PRO A 150 -37.43 21.63 -11.06
C PRO A 150 -38.51 20.99 -10.18
N ALA A 151 -39.73 21.54 -10.14
CA ALA A 151 -40.83 20.96 -9.38
C ALA A 151 -41.33 19.64 -10.00
N LEU A 152 -41.47 19.55 -11.32
CA LEU A 152 -41.85 18.32 -12.03
C LEU A 152 -40.78 17.22 -11.87
N ILE A 153 -39.51 17.55 -12.13
CA ILE A 153 -38.39 16.63 -11.98
C ILE A 153 -38.24 16.22 -10.51
N GLY A 154 -38.37 17.16 -9.57
CA GLY A 154 -38.33 16.90 -8.14
C GLY A 154 -39.42 15.92 -7.71
N THR A 155 -40.64 16.06 -8.24
CA THR A 155 -41.76 15.14 -7.99
C THR A 155 -41.46 13.74 -8.53
N VAL A 156 -40.97 13.64 -9.77
CA VAL A 156 -40.57 12.35 -10.38
C VAL A 156 -39.44 11.69 -9.58
N GLY A 157 -38.40 12.45 -9.24
CA GLY A 157 -37.28 11.99 -8.42
C GLY A 157 -37.74 11.51 -7.04
N TRP A 158 -38.66 12.23 -6.40
CA TRP A 158 -39.25 11.84 -5.12
C TRP A 158 -40.02 10.52 -5.22
N ILE A 159 -40.87 10.36 -6.24
CA ILE A 159 -41.62 9.11 -6.49
C ILE A 159 -40.64 7.93 -6.67
N ILE A 160 -39.54 8.11 -7.41
CA ILE A 160 -38.53 7.08 -7.61
C ILE A 160 -37.82 6.73 -6.29
N ILE A 161 -37.47 7.72 -5.47
CA ILE A 161 -36.86 7.50 -4.15
C ILE A 161 -37.82 6.75 -3.22
N VAL A 162 -39.08 7.17 -3.14
CA VAL A 162 -40.11 6.50 -2.33
C VAL A 162 -40.32 5.07 -2.81
N ARG A 163 -40.35 4.84 -4.13
CA ARG A 163 -40.44 3.50 -4.71
C ARG A 163 -39.28 2.62 -4.28
N ALA A 164 -38.05 3.11 -4.40
CA ALA A 164 -36.85 2.38 -4.00
C ALA A 164 -36.83 2.08 -2.50
N ARG A 165 -37.24 3.04 -1.67
CA ARG A 165 -37.36 2.86 -0.21
C ARG A 165 -38.42 1.82 0.16
N LEU A 166 -39.60 1.87 -0.46
CA LEU A 166 -40.65 0.87 -0.24
C LEU A 166 -40.21 -0.51 -0.72
N ALA A 167 -39.57 -0.61 -1.89
CA ALA A 167 -39.04 -1.86 -2.40
C ALA A 167 -38.00 -2.47 -1.44
N SER A 168 -37.14 -1.65 -0.84
CA SER A 168 -36.18 -2.09 0.18
C SER A 168 -36.84 -2.62 1.47
N ALA A 169 -38.07 -2.20 1.76
CA ALA A 169 -38.90 -2.69 2.87
C ALA A 169 -39.83 -3.85 2.47
N GLY A 170 -39.72 -4.37 1.23
CA GLY A 170 -40.59 -5.42 0.70
C GLY A 170 -41.96 -4.92 0.22
N GLY A 171 -42.20 -3.61 0.23
CA GLY A 171 -43.40 -2.98 -0.30
C GLY A 171 -43.35 -2.77 -1.81
N ARG A 172 -44.53 -2.52 -2.41
CA ARG A 172 -44.65 -2.10 -3.81
C ARG A 172 -45.40 -0.78 -3.87
N LEU A 173 -44.91 0.16 -4.65
CA LEU A 173 -45.62 1.40 -4.90
C LEU A 173 -46.81 1.13 -5.85
N GLY A 174 -47.97 1.72 -5.55
CA GLY A 174 -49.18 1.54 -6.34
C GLY A 174 -49.02 2.04 -7.79
N GLN A 175 -49.84 1.51 -8.71
CA GLN A 175 -49.83 1.90 -10.12
C GLN A 175 -50.11 3.39 -10.33
N ASP A 176 -50.84 4.03 -9.40
CA ASP A 176 -51.17 5.46 -9.51
C ASP A 176 -49.95 6.37 -9.44
N ALA A 177 -48.94 6.03 -8.63
CA ALA A 177 -47.70 6.79 -8.61
C ALA A 177 -46.93 6.69 -9.93
N LEU A 178 -47.00 5.54 -10.60
CA LEU A 178 -46.41 5.36 -11.93
C LEU A 178 -47.15 6.21 -12.96
N ARG A 179 -48.48 6.31 -12.88
CA ARG A 179 -49.29 7.19 -13.74
C ARG A 179 -48.93 8.65 -13.53
N ILE A 180 -48.76 9.10 -12.28
CA ILE A 180 -48.33 10.47 -11.95
C ILE A 180 -46.94 10.74 -12.54
N MET A 181 -46.00 9.80 -12.37
CA MET A 181 -44.65 9.92 -12.92
C MET A 181 -44.66 10.08 -14.45
N TRP A 182 -45.41 9.22 -15.15
CA TRP A 182 -45.57 9.32 -16.60
C TRP A 182 -46.28 10.61 -17.03
N GLY A 183 -47.26 11.07 -16.25
CA GLY A 183 -47.93 12.35 -16.46
C GLY A 183 -46.96 13.52 -16.39
N CYS A 184 -46.16 13.62 -15.32
CA CYS A 184 -45.14 14.66 -15.19
C CYS A 184 -44.10 14.63 -16.33
N LEU A 185 -43.64 13.43 -16.71
CA LEU A 185 -42.71 13.25 -17.83
C LEU A 185 -43.32 13.67 -19.17
N ALA A 186 -44.56 13.26 -19.43
CA ALA A 186 -45.27 13.62 -20.64
C ALA A 186 -45.49 15.14 -20.74
N VAL A 187 -45.85 15.79 -19.63
CA VAL A 187 -45.98 17.26 -19.58
C VAL A 187 -44.65 17.97 -19.84
N SER A 188 -43.55 17.52 -19.22
CA SER A 188 -42.23 18.10 -19.46
C SER A 188 -41.78 17.95 -20.92
N VAL A 189 -41.94 16.75 -21.50
CA VAL A 189 -41.62 16.50 -22.92
C VAL A 189 -42.50 17.35 -23.84
N ALA A 190 -43.80 17.44 -23.57
CA ALA A 190 -44.74 18.23 -24.37
C ALA A 190 -44.40 19.72 -24.33
N LEU A 191 -44.16 20.30 -23.16
CA LEU A 191 -43.78 21.71 -23.03
C LEU A 191 -42.48 22.02 -23.77
N ASN A 192 -41.50 21.12 -23.67
CA ASN A 192 -40.23 21.29 -24.35
C ASN A 192 -40.37 21.20 -25.89
N ALA A 193 -41.24 20.31 -26.37
CA ALA A 193 -41.59 20.19 -27.79
C ALA A 193 -42.31 21.44 -28.32
N ILE A 194 -43.25 22.00 -27.53
CA ILE A 194 -43.99 23.21 -27.91
C ILE A 194 -43.05 24.41 -28.08
N GLY A 195 -42.07 24.58 -27.18
CA GLY A 195 -41.13 25.71 -27.22
C GLY A 195 -40.19 25.72 -28.43
N HIS A 196 -39.98 24.56 -29.04
CA HIS A 196 -39.09 24.40 -30.19
C HIS A 196 -39.84 23.92 -31.43
N TRP A 197 -41.17 24.00 -31.41
CA TRP A 197 -41.95 23.67 -32.58
C TRP A 197 -41.62 24.69 -33.67
N PRO A 198 -41.22 24.25 -34.88
CA PRO A 198 -40.92 25.17 -35.96
C PRO A 198 -42.20 25.95 -36.28
N THR A 199 -42.19 27.25 -35.98
CA THR A 199 -43.19 28.16 -36.54
C THR A 199 -43.02 28.10 -38.05
N THR A 200 -44.10 27.74 -38.75
CA THR A 200 -44.15 27.41 -40.18
C THR A 200 -43.06 28.09 -41.01
N PRO A 201 -42.16 27.33 -41.66
CA PRO A 201 -41.19 27.94 -42.56
C PRO A 201 -41.96 28.64 -43.68
N GLU A 202 -41.68 29.92 -43.91
CA GLU A 202 -42.33 30.73 -44.96
C GLU A 202 -42.22 30.10 -46.36
N SER A 203 -41.27 29.17 -46.56
CA SER A 203 -41.02 28.44 -47.80
C SER A 203 -41.69 27.05 -47.89
N GLY A 204 -42.52 26.67 -46.92
CA GLY A 204 -43.23 25.38 -46.89
C GLY A 204 -42.45 24.21 -46.27
N TRP A 205 -43.15 23.10 -45.98
CA TRP A 205 -42.56 21.91 -45.37
C TRP A 205 -41.73 21.12 -46.38
N THR A 206 -40.44 21.42 -46.46
CA THR A 206 -39.47 20.56 -47.13
C THR A 206 -39.07 19.38 -46.23
N PHE A 207 -38.65 18.26 -46.82
CA PHE A 207 -38.13 17.12 -46.06
C PHE A 207 -36.94 17.52 -45.15
N ALA A 208 -36.09 18.42 -45.63
CA ALA A 208 -34.96 18.95 -44.85
C ALA A 208 -35.44 19.76 -43.62
N ALA A 209 -36.46 20.59 -43.77
CA ALA A 209 -37.06 21.34 -42.66
C ALA A 209 -37.70 20.40 -41.63
N ALA A 210 -38.39 19.34 -42.08
CA ALA A 210 -38.94 18.32 -41.20
C ALA A 210 -37.85 17.59 -40.40
N LEU A 211 -36.74 17.23 -41.06
CA LEU A 211 -35.62 16.57 -40.39
C LEU A 211 -34.92 17.50 -39.39
N ALA A 212 -34.75 18.78 -39.73
CA ALA A 212 -34.18 19.78 -38.82
C ALA A 212 -35.08 20.01 -37.59
N ALA A 213 -36.40 20.09 -37.79
CA ALA A 213 -37.38 20.20 -36.72
C ALA A 213 -37.35 18.99 -35.79
N LEU A 214 -37.31 17.78 -36.36
CA LEU A 214 -37.18 16.55 -35.58
C LEU A 214 -35.85 16.52 -34.80
N GLY A 215 -34.75 16.94 -35.44
CA GLY A 215 -33.44 17.05 -34.79
C GLY A 215 -33.44 18.03 -33.62
N ALA A 216 -34.06 19.20 -33.78
CA ALA A 216 -34.24 20.17 -32.71
C ALA A 216 -35.10 19.61 -31.58
N LEU A 217 -36.22 18.98 -31.89
CA LEU A 217 -37.11 18.37 -30.91
C LEU A 217 -36.41 17.25 -30.12
N LEU A 218 -35.62 16.40 -30.79
CA LEU A 218 -34.80 15.37 -30.15
C LEU A 218 -33.70 15.97 -29.27
N ALA A 219 -33.00 16.99 -29.75
CA ALA A 219 -31.94 17.65 -28.99
C ALA A 219 -32.46 18.29 -27.70
N HIS A 220 -33.65 18.89 -27.73
CA HIS A 220 -34.24 19.53 -26.56
C HIS A 220 -34.91 18.51 -25.61
N SER A 221 -35.57 17.48 -26.14
CA SER A 221 -36.14 16.38 -25.33
C SER A 221 -35.09 15.48 -24.67
N LEU A 222 -33.82 15.59 -25.05
CA LEU A 222 -32.70 14.86 -24.44
C LEU A 222 -32.56 15.14 -22.93
N GLY A 223 -32.89 16.36 -22.48
CA GLY A 223 -32.88 16.72 -21.05
C GLY A 223 -33.84 15.88 -20.21
N PRO A 224 -35.17 15.99 -20.43
CA PRO A 224 -36.17 15.21 -19.68
C PRO A 224 -35.95 13.70 -19.81
N VAL A 225 -35.66 13.21 -21.02
CA VAL A 225 -35.44 11.77 -21.27
C VAL A 225 -34.17 11.29 -20.56
N GLY A 226 -33.08 12.05 -20.64
CA GLY A 226 -31.83 11.75 -19.94
C GLY A 226 -31.99 11.74 -18.43
N ALA A 227 -32.74 12.70 -17.87
CA ALA A 227 -33.06 12.74 -16.45
C ALA A 227 -33.89 11.52 -16.02
N ALA A 228 -34.94 11.18 -16.77
CA ALA A 228 -35.79 10.02 -16.52
C ALA A 228 -35.00 8.70 -16.57
N MET A 229 -34.17 8.52 -17.60
CA MET A 229 -33.32 7.35 -17.75
C MET A 229 -32.30 7.23 -16.61
N THR A 230 -31.67 8.35 -16.23
CA THR A 230 -30.71 8.38 -15.12
C THR A 230 -31.38 8.01 -13.80
N ALA A 231 -32.55 8.59 -13.51
CA ALA A 231 -33.30 8.29 -12.30
C ALA A 231 -33.81 6.83 -12.29
N HIS A 232 -34.25 6.31 -13.44
CA HIS A 232 -34.60 4.89 -13.57
C HIS A 232 -33.40 3.98 -13.29
N LEU A 233 -32.22 4.31 -13.84
CA LEU A 233 -30.98 3.57 -13.62
C LEU A 233 -30.57 3.57 -12.14
N VAL A 234 -30.72 4.69 -11.43
CA VAL A 234 -30.52 4.73 -9.96
C VAL A 234 -31.43 3.70 -9.27
N GLY A 235 -32.71 3.64 -9.64
CA GLY A 235 -33.64 2.66 -9.10
C GLY A 235 -33.22 1.21 -9.37
N VAL A 236 -32.82 0.89 -10.61
CA VAL A 236 -32.34 -0.46 -10.99
C VAL A 236 -31.09 -0.86 -10.23
N ILE A 237 -30.15 0.06 -10.03
CA ILE A 237 -28.92 -0.19 -9.26
C ILE A 237 -29.24 -0.43 -7.78
N GLU A 238 -30.13 0.37 -7.19
CA GLU A 238 -30.58 0.20 -5.80
C GLU A 238 -31.32 -1.14 -5.61
N ASP A 239 -32.16 -1.55 -6.57
CA ASP A 239 -32.84 -2.84 -6.57
C ASP A 239 -31.81 -4.00 -6.62
N ALA A 240 -30.82 -3.91 -7.50
CA ALA A 240 -29.74 -4.91 -7.60
C ALA A 240 -28.88 -4.98 -6.33
N ILE A 241 -28.58 -3.83 -5.72
CA ILE A 241 -27.85 -3.72 -4.44
C ILE A 241 -28.64 -4.36 -3.31
N THR A 242 -29.95 -4.13 -3.24
CA THR A 242 -30.84 -4.70 -2.23
C THR A 242 -30.98 -6.22 -2.42
N ALA A 243 -31.02 -6.70 -3.67
CA ALA A 243 -31.09 -8.11 -4.01
C ALA A 243 -29.80 -8.90 -3.72
N ALA A 244 -28.64 -8.23 -3.65
CA ALA A 244 -27.33 -8.87 -3.51
C ALA A 244 -27.08 -9.61 -2.18
N ARG A 245 -28.04 -9.59 -1.23
CA ARG A 245 -28.06 -10.32 0.06
C ARG A 245 -26.67 -10.75 0.56
N PRO A 246 -25.81 -9.81 1.00
CA PRO A 246 -24.39 -10.08 1.26
C PRO A 246 -24.13 -11.10 2.38
N TRP A 247 -25.15 -11.39 3.19
CA TRP A 247 -25.15 -12.31 4.31
C TRP A 247 -25.46 -13.76 3.91
N GLU A 248 -26.07 -13.99 2.74
CA GLU A 248 -26.50 -15.32 2.32
C GLU A 248 -25.28 -16.14 1.87
N GLY A 249 -24.94 -17.19 2.63
CA GLY A 249 -23.83 -18.10 2.34
C GLY A 249 -22.41 -17.56 2.63
N ALA A 250 -22.28 -16.46 3.38
CA ALA A 250 -20.99 -15.92 3.79
C ALA A 250 -20.83 -15.96 5.31
N LYS A 251 -19.68 -16.43 5.81
CA LYS A 251 -19.37 -16.39 7.24
C LYS A 251 -19.26 -14.95 7.73
N THR A 252 -19.78 -14.70 8.93
CA THR A 252 -19.56 -13.42 9.64
C THR A 252 -18.10 -13.32 10.12
N LEU A 253 -17.58 -12.11 10.41
CA LEU A 253 -16.22 -12.01 10.96
C LEU A 253 -16.12 -12.66 12.34
N ALA A 254 -17.21 -12.64 13.11
CA ALA A 254 -17.32 -13.33 14.39
C ALA A 254 -17.16 -14.84 14.21
N GLU A 255 -17.91 -15.46 13.28
CA GLU A 255 -17.76 -16.89 12.96
C GLU A 255 -16.36 -17.23 12.46
N LEU A 256 -15.76 -16.35 11.65
CA LEU A 256 -14.41 -16.57 11.13
C LEU A 256 -13.35 -16.52 12.26
N ALA A 257 -13.54 -15.64 13.25
CA ALA A 257 -12.69 -15.56 14.44
C ALA A 257 -12.87 -16.79 15.35
N ASP A 258 -14.10 -17.27 15.51
CA ASP A 258 -14.41 -18.49 16.27
C ASP A 258 -13.81 -19.75 15.60
N ASP A 259 -13.89 -19.86 14.26
CA ASP A 259 -13.26 -20.97 13.53
C ASP A 259 -11.73 -20.92 13.62
N SER A 260 -11.14 -19.73 13.52
CA SER A 260 -9.68 -19.56 13.67
C SER A 260 -9.20 -19.95 15.07
N THR A 261 -9.95 -19.57 16.13
CA THR A 261 -9.61 -19.96 17.50
C THR A 261 -9.77 -21.46 17.75
N ARG A 262 -10.80 -22.11 17.17
CA ARG A 262 -10.99 -23.57 17.25
C ARG A 262 -9.90 -24.35 16.52
N HIS A 263 -9.50 -23.91 15.32
CA HIS A 263 -8.41 -24.57 14.59
C HIS A 263 -7.08 -24.51 15.35
N HIS A 264 -6.74 -23.37 15.94
CA HIS A 264 -5.53 -23.25 16.75
C HIS A 264 -5.58 -24.08 18.05
N ALA A 265 -6.75 -24.18 18.70
CA ALA A 265 -6.91 -25.00 19.90
C ALA A 265 -6.79 -26.51 19.60
N SER A 266 -7.34 -26.98 18.47
CA SER A 266 -7.29 -28.39 18.09
C SER A 266 -5.91 -28.84 17.61
N GLU A 267 -5.16 -27.97 16.93
CA GLU A 267 -3.79 -28.26 16.50
C GLU A 267 -2.83 -28.34 17.69
N SER A 268 -3.04 -27.50 18.71
CA SER A 268 -2.23 -27.52 19.95
C SER A 268 -2.51 -28.73 20.86
N ALA A 269 -3.62 -29.44 20.69
CA ALA A 269 -3.99 -30.57 21.55
C ALA A 269 -3.51 -31.94 21.02
N GLY A 270 -3.20 -32.03 19.72
CA GLY A 270 -2.84 -33.29 19.05
C GLY A 270 -1.34 -33.58 19.00
N GLU A 271 -0.49 -32.57 19.18
CA GLU A 271 0.94 -32.79 19.34
C GLU A 271 1.17 -33.18 20.80
N THR A 272 1.05 -34.48 21.08
CA THR A 272 1.61 -35.11 22.29
C THR A 272 3.02 -34.58 22.43
N ALA A 273 3.17 -33.55 23.28
CA ALA A 273 4.46 -33.03 23.64
C ALA A 273 5.31 -34.26 23.99
N PRO A 274 6.52 -34.41 23.42
CA PRO A 274 7.43 -35.41 23.96
C PRO A 274 7.43 -35.18 25.45
N THR A 275 7.22 -36.24 26.23
CA THR A 275 7.32 -36.22 27.68
C THR A 275 8.71 -35.70 28.00
N VAL A 276 8.88 -34.38 28.04
CA VAL A 276 10.04 -33.74 28.59
C VAL A 276 9.91 -34.13 30.03
N GLU A 277 10.70 -35.11 30.46
CA GLU A 277 10.96 -35.33 31.87
C GLU A 277 11.11 -33.95 32.47
N VAL A 278 10.13 -33.55 33.26
CA VAL A 278 10.17 -32.31 34.01
C VAL A 278 11.35 -32.53 34.94
N ALA A 279 12.52 -32.07 34.50
CA ALA A 279 13.71 -32.05 35.31
C ALA A 279 13.30 -31.33 36.59
N ASP A 280 13.20 -32.12 37.64
CA ASP A 280 12.68 -31.73 38.94
C ASP A 280 13.51 -30.55 39.45
N ARG A 281 13.00 -29.33 39.22
CA ARG A 281 13.66 -28.08 39.60
C ARG A 281 13.75 -27.92 41.11
N SER A 282 13.15 -28.81 41.90
CA SER A 282 13.33 -28.87 43.35
C SER A 282 14.73 -29.36 43.77
N ARG A 283 15.54 -29.90 42.85
CA ARG A 283 16.92 -30.34 43.12
C ARG A 283 18.01 -29.36 42.69
N LEU A 284 17.64 -28.14 42.28
CA LEU A 284 18.64 -27.08 42.15
C LEU A 284 18.97 -26.56 43.56
N PRO A 285 20.24 -26.57 43.99
CA PRO A 285 20.60 -26.11 45.33
C PRO A 285 20.15 -24.65 45.51
N GLU A 286 19.37 -24.41 46.57
CA GLU A 286 18.81 -23.12 47.00
C GLU A 286 19.83 -21.97 47.17
N ARG A 287 21.12 -22.21 46.91
CA ARG A 287 22.23 -21.28 47.17
C ARG A 287 22.86 -20.61 45.95
N ALA A 288 22.34 -20.81 44.74
CA ALA A 288 22.98 -20.25 43.53
C ALA A 288 22.62 -18.77 43.22
N LEU A 289 21.81 -18.10 44.06
CA LEU A 289 21.39 -16.71 43.86
C LEU A 289 21.56 -15.86 45.14
N GLU A 290 22.69 -15.99 45.82
CA GLU A 290 23.11 -14.98 46.78
C GLU A 290 23.59 -13.74 46.01
N VAL A 291 22.74 -12.72 45.97
CA VAL A 291 23.10 -11.40 45.45
C VAL A 291 24.04 -10.76 46.48
N PRO A 292 25.29 -10.43 46.12
CA PRO A 292 26.26 -9.89 47.07
C PRO A 292 25.77 -8.58 47.70
N ALA A 293 25.99 -8.43 49.00
CA ALA A 293 25.66 -7.21 49.74
C ALA A 293 26.37 -6.00 49.09
N GLY A 294 25.59 -5.07 48.53
CA GLY A 294 26.08 -3.92 47.77
C GLY A 294 25.68 -3.89 46.29
N ALA A 295 25.09 -4.97 45.75
CA ALA A 295 24.57 -4.94 44.39
C ALA A 295 23.29 -4.08 44.29
N VAL A 296 23.39 -2.96 43.59
CA VAL A 296 22.26 -2.08 43.26
C VAL A 296 21.32 -2.82 42.29
N ARG A 297 20.10 -3.12 42.75
CA ARG A 297 19.05 -3.70 41.89
C ARG A 297 18.65 -2.68 40.82
N LEU A 298 19.05 -2.91 39.58
CA LEU A 298 18.54 -2.16 38.44
C LEU A 298 17.04 -2.47 38.28
N PRO A 299 16.18 -1.45 38.11
CA PRO A 299 14.75 -1.68 37.91
C PRO A 299 14.55 -2.51 36.65
N VAL A 300 13.85 -3.64 36.80
CA VAL A 300 13.41 -4.46 35.67
C VAL A 300 12.37 -3.64 34.91
N VAL A 301 12.82 -2.93 33.88
CA VAL A 301 11.94 -2.29 32.91
C VAL A 301 11.22 -3.42 32.18
N ARG A 302 9.93 -3.60 32.47
CA ARG A 302 9.04 -4.41 31.64
C ARG A 302 9.07 -3.80 30.23
N CYS A 303 9.82 -4.41 29.33
CA CYS A 303 9.66 -4.16 27.91
C CYS A 303 8.22 -4.52 27.54
N GLY A 304 7.38 -3.50 27.38
CA GLY A 304 6.03 -3.65 26.88
C GLY A 304 6.05 -4.47 25.59
N THR A 305 5.17 -5.45 25.53
CA THR A 305 4.88 -6.25 24.35
C THR A 305 4.75 -5.32 23.14
N PRO A 306 5.59 -5.45 22.10
CA PRO A 306 5.48 -4.59 20.94
C PRO A 306 4.15 -4.88 20.24
N THR A 307 3.23 -3.91 20.28
CA THR A 307 2.03 -3.92 19.45
C THR A 307 2.42 -4.18 18.00
N SER A 308 1.84 -5.25 17.45
CA SER A 308 1.90 -5.71 16.06
C SER A 308 2.27 -4.61 15.06
N ARG A 309 3.55 -4.61 14.70
CA ARG A 309 4.17 -3.81 13.65
C ARG A 309 3.66 -4.33 12.30
N LYS A 310 2.82 -3.53 11.62
CA LYS A 310 2.43 -3.72 10.21
C LYS A 310 3.70 -3.85 9.36
N ALA A 311 4.01 -5.06 8.91
CA ALA A 311 5.15 -5.37 8.07
C ALA A 311 4.96 -4.72 6.69
N SER A 312 5.65 -3.60 6.47
CA SER A 312 5.80 -3.00 5.14
C SER A 312 6.62 -3.94 4.26
N LYS A 313 6.04 -4.33 3.12
CA LYS A 313 6.69 -5.05 2.00
C LYS A 313 8.04 -4.42 1.69
N ALA A 314 9.12 -5.16 1.94
CA ALA A 314 10.42 -4.88 1.35
C ALA A 314 10.41 -5.39 -0.09
N THR A 315 10.45 -4.48 -1.05
CA THR A 315 10.76 -4.79 -2.44
C THR A 315 12.26 -5.10 -2.54
N PRO A 316 12.70 -6.24 -3.09
CA PRO A 316 14.13 -6.52 -3.21
C PRO A 316 14.76 -5.59 -4.24
N LYS A 317 15.84 -4.93 -3.82
CA LYS A 317 16.75 -4.17 -4.69
C LYS A 317 17.44 -5.12 -5.66
N ASN A 318 17.58 -4.61 -6.87
CA ASN A 318 18.31 -5.13 -8.00
C ASN A 318 19.75 -5.52 -7.57
N SER A 319 20.05 -6.82 -7.52
CA SER A 319 21.43 -7.32 -7.49
C SER A 319 21.84 -7.59 -8.93
N GLN A 320 22.77 -6.79 -9.44
CA GLN A 320 23.58 -7.14 -10.62
C GLN A 320 24.19 -8.52 -10.37
N ARG A 321 23.75 -9.52 -11.16
CA ARG A 321 24.48 -10.78 -11.33
C ARG A 321 25.53 -10.56 -12.40
N SER A 322 26.80 -10.75 -12.03
CA SER A 322 27.88 -10.94 -12.99
C SER A 322 27.57 -12.16 -13.85
N ALA A 323 27.61 -11.96 -15.17
CA ALA A 323 27.58 -13.00 -16.18
C ALA A 323 28.95 -13.69 -16.20
N ALA A 324 29.07 -14.86 -15.57
CA ALA A 324 30.21 -15.76 -15.78
C ALA A 324 29.91 -17.23 -15.44
N ASP A 325 28.99 -17.52 -14.51
CA ASP A 325 28.79 -18.89 -13.99
C ASP A 325 27.43 -19.54 -14.34
N GLN A 326 26.93 -19.37 -15.57
CA GLN A 326 25.65 -19.99 -15.98
C GLN A 326 25.74 -20.79 -17.29
N ALA A 327 26.89 -21.42 -17.54
CA ALA A 327 27.08 -22.35 -18.64
C ALA A 327 27.31 -23.76 -18.10
N GLN A 328 26.25 -24.39 -17.55
CA GLN A 328 26.02 -25.83 -17.52
C GLN A 328 24.77 -26.10 -16.65
N ASP A 329 23.95 -27.04 -17.10
CA ASP A 329 22.74 -27.56 -16.47
C ASP A 329 21.44 -26.74 -16.65
N GLN A 330 20.73 -27.01 -17.76
CA GLN A 330 19.40 -27.64 -17.75
C GLN A 330 18.82 -27.66 -19.17
N VAL A 331 18.97 -28.81 -19.84
CA VAL A 331 18.11 -29.20 -20.96
C VAL A 331 16.83 -29.74 -20.33
N SER A 332 15.88 -28.85 -20.06
CA SER A 332 14.51 -29.23 -19.74
C SER A 332 13.62 -28.82 -20.90
N GLU A 333 13.35 -29.82 -21.74
CA GLU A 333 12.52 -29.79 -22.92
C GLU A 333 11.04 -29.73 -22.50
N ALA A 334 10.54 -28.53 -22.19
CA ALA A 334 9.12 -28.27 -22.01
C ALA A 334 8.74 -27.00 -22.79
N PRO A 335 7.80 -27.07 -23.75
CA PRO A 335 7.43 -25.92 -24.56
C PRO A 335 6.82 -24.81 -23.70
N ALA A 336 7.43 -23.62 -23.76
CA ALA A 336 6.97 -22.44 -23.04
C ALA A 336 5.57 -22.03 -23.52
N LYS A 337 4.57 -22.08 -22.63
CA LYS A 337 3.22 -21.57 -22.91
C LYS A 337 3.30 -20.08 -23.29
N PRO A 338 2.75 -19.66 -24.44
CA PRO A 338 2.75 -18.26 -24.85
C PRO A 338 1.91 -17.43 -23.86
N ARG A 339 2.53 -16.39 -23.28
CA ARG A 339 1.84 -15.42 -22.42
C ARG A 339 0.94 -14.56 -23.31
N ALA A 340 -0.37 -14.66 -23.11
CA ALA A 340 -1.42 -14.04 -23.94
C ALA A 340 -1.43 -12.49 -23.98
N ASP A 341 -0.59 -11.81 -23.19
CA ASP A 341 -0.58 -10.34 -23.11
C ASP A 341 0.72 -9.68 -23.62
N LYS A 342 1.57 -10.43 -24.34
CA LYS A 342 2.75 -9.86 -24.99
C LYS A 342 2.34 -9.15 -26.28
N GLY A 343 1.87 -7.91 -26.18
CA GLY A 343 1.56 -7.06 -27.35
C GLY A 343 0.39 -6.08 -27.21
N LYS A 344 -0.35 -6.08 -26.10
CA LYS A 344 -1.38 -5.07 -25.87
C LYS A 344 -0.73 -3.72 -25.55
N THR A 345 -0.71 -2.84 -26.54
CA THR A 345 -0.40 -1.43 -26.40
C THR A 345 -1.38 -0.80 -25.40
N LEU A 346 -0.86 -0.34 -24.26
CA LEU A 346 -1.64 0.43 -23.29
C LEU A 346 -2.27 1.64 -24.02
N PRO A 347 -3.56 1.94 -23.80
CA PRO A 347 -4.22 3.06 -24.45
C PRO A 347 -3.46 4.36 -24.15
N LYS A 348 -3.31 5.24 -25.15
CA LYS A 348 -2.54 6.49 -25.03
C LYS A 348 -3.04 7.41 -23.92
N SER A 349 -4.28 7.24 -23.45
CA SER A 349 -4.88 7.93 -22.29
C SER A 349 -4.34 7.48 -20.93
N ALA A 350 -3.67 6.33 -20.85
CA ALA A 350 -3.02 5.84 -19.63
C ALA A 350 -1.56 6.30 -19.50
N LYS A 351 -1.05 7.14 -20.42
CA LYS A 351 0.21 7.85 -20.19
C LYS A 351 -0.04 8.89 -19.11
N PRO A 352 0.60 8.79 -17.92
CA PRO A 352 0.47 9.81 -16.90
C PRO A 352 0.81 11.17 -17.52
N SER A 353 -0.12 12.11 -17.43
CA SER A 353 0.06 13.49 -17.87
C SER A 353 1.42 14.00 -17.37
N ALA A 354 2.26 14.44 -18.30
CA ALA A 354 3.65 14.83 -18.09
C ALA A 354 3.85 16.07 -17.18
N ALA A 355 2.79 16.56 -16.54
CA ALA A 355 2.81 17.79 -15.76
C ALA A 355 3.34 17.64 -14.32
N LYS A 356 3.45 16.42 -13.78
CA LYS A 356 4.03 16.21 -12.44
C LYS A 356 5.37 15.51 -12.57
N GLN A 357 6.46 16.28 -12.46
CA GLN A 357 7.80 15.72 -12.36
C GLN A 357 7.81 14.65 -11.25
N PRO A 358 8.37 13.46 -11.52
CA PRO A 358 8.41 12.41 -10.52
C PRO A 358 9.18 12.92 -9.30
N VAL A 359 8.63 12.73 -8.10
CA VAL A 359 9.21 13.17 -6.81
C VAL A 359 10.69 12.75 -6.63
N ARG A 360 11.11 11.69 -7.33
CA ARG A 360 12.50 11.23 -7.34
C ARG A 360 13.48 12.19 -8.02
N ALA A 361 13.02 13.07 -8.91
CA ALA A 361 13.87 13.98 -9.67
C ALA A 361 14.05 15.36 -9.00
N LEU A 362 13.16 15.74 -8.06
CA LEU A 362 13.29 17.01 -7.33
C LEU A 362 14.52 16.98 -6.42
N SER A 363 15.22 18.10 -6.30
CA SER A 363 16.36 18.27 -5.38
C SER A 363 15.89 18.32 -3.91
N ASP A 364 16.81 18.18 -2.95
CA ASP A 364 16.45 18.31 -1.52
C ASP A 364 16.00 19.76 -1.20
N GLU A 365 16.49 20.77 -1.94
CA GLU A 365 16.06 22.18 -1.85
C GLU A 365 14.65 22.40 -2.39
N ASP A 366 14.28 21.78 -3.51
CA ASP A 366 12.91 21.88 -4.04
C ASP A 366 11.90 21.24 -3.09
N LEU A 367 12.29 20.13 -2.45
CA LEU A 367 11.48 19.46 -1.44
C LEU A 367 11.33 20.32 -0.18
N LEU A 368 12.35 21.08 0.20
CA LEU A 368 12.31 22.05 1.28
C LEU A 368 11.32 23.18 0.98
N ASN A 369 11.44 23.82 -0.20
CA ASN A 369 10.51 24.88 -0.63
C ASN A 369 9.06 24.37 -0.69
N ARG A 370 8.85 23.13 -1.14
CA ARG A 370 7.53 22.50 -1.16
C ARG A 370 7.00 22.21 0.25
N LEU A 371 7.87 21.82 1.18
CA LEU A 371 7.49 21.63 2.59
C LEU A 371 7.05 22.95 3.22
N ASP A 372 7.78 24.03 2.97
CA ASP A 372 7.43 25.38 3.45
C ASP A 372 6.09 25.86 2.89
N GLN A 373 5.79 25.59 1.60
CA GLN A 373 4.47 25.89 1.02
C GLN A 373 3.32 25.13 1.69
N ILE A 374 3.52 23.84 2.02
CA ILE A 374 2.50 23.01 2.69
C ILE A 374 2.25 23.49 4.12
N ILE A 375 3.29 23.92 4.82
CA ILE A 375 3.18 24.49 6.18
C ILE A 375 2.51 25.87 6.12
N ALA A 376 2.87 26.73 5.16
CA ALA A 376 2.24 28.04 4.95
C ALA A 376 0.75 27.92 4.58
N ALA A 377 0.36 26.86 3.88
CA ALA A 377 -1.03 26.54 3.58
C ALA A 377 -1.82 25.99 4.79
N GLY A 378 -1.15 25.73 5.92
CA GLY A 378 -1.77 25.17 7.13
C GLY A 378 -2.08 23.67 7.05
N GLU A 379 -1.61 22.97 6.01
CA GLU A 379 -1.83 21.53 5.86
C GLU A 379 -0.96 20.70 6.83
N LEU A 380 0.18 21.25 7.27
CA LEU A 380 1.07 20.63 8.27
C LEU A 380 1.45 21.64 9.37
N PRO A 381 1.42 21.24 10.66
CA PRO A 381 1.89 22.08 11.77
C PRO A 381 3.42 22.17 11.80
N GLU A 382 3.98 23.28 12.30
CA GLU A 382 5.43 23.58 12.25
C GLU A 382 6.34 22.51 12.91
N GLY A 383 5.85 21.82 13.95
CA GLY A 383 6.54 20.70 14.62
C GLY A 383 6.18 19.32 14.04
N THR A 384 6.14 19.16 12.72
CA THR A 384 5.68 17.90 12.11
C THR A 384 6.69 16.75 12.25
N SER A 385 6.21 15.53 12.50
CA SER A 385 7.07 14.34 12.49
C SER A 385 7.57 13.97 11.08
N VAL A 386 8.78 13.40 11.00
CA VAL A 386 9.43 12.93 9.74
C VAL A 386 8.49 12.10 8.87
N ARG A 387 7.62 11.27 9.47
CA ARG A 387 6.70 10.40 8.73
C ARG A 387 5.57 11.18 8.04
N ARG A 388 5.08 12.27 8.64
CA ARG A 388 4.08 13.15 8.00
C ARG A 388 4.72 13.92 6.84
N VAL A 389 5.94 14.43 7.03
CA VAL A 389 6.73 15.06 5.96
C VAL A 389 6.96 14.07 4.81
N GLN A 390 7.31 12.82 5.12
CA GLN A 390 7.47 11.75 4.13
C GLN A 390 6.20 11.51 3.31
N THR A 391 5.03 11.44 3.96
CA THR A 391 3.74 11.23 3.28
C THR A 391 3.33 12.43 2.44
N ALA A 392 3.50 13.66 2.96
CA ALA A 392 3.12 14.88 2.26
C ALA A 392 3.99 15.14 1.02
N LEU A 393 5.31 14.91 1.14
CA LEU A 393 6.24 15.12 0.02
C LEU A 393 6.31 13.92 -0.93
N GLY A 394 5.87 12.73 -0.52
CA GLY A 394 5.97 11.50 -1.31
C GLY A 394 7.40 10.99 -1.49
N CYS A 395 8.32 11.35 -0.58
CA CYS A 395 9.74 11.00 -0.66
C CYS A 395 10.11 9.82 0.26
N GLY A 396 11.37 9.35 0.19
CA GLY A 396 11.88 8.31 1.08
C GLY A 396 12.15 8.84 2.49
N PHE A 397 12.14 7.97 3.51
CA PHE A 397 12.31 8.35 4.92
C PHE A 397 13.59 9.14 5.19
N ASP A 398 14.74 8.67 4.69
CA ASP A 398 16.03 9.35 4.90
C ASP A 398 16.07 10.74 4.25
N ARG A 399 15.37 10.89 3.12
CA ARG A 399 15.27 12.16 2.39
C ARG A 399 14.35 13.15 3.13
N ALA A 400 13.21 12.66 3.63
CA ALA A 400 12.34 13.45 4.49
C ALA A 400 13.05 13.93 5.75
N LYS A 401 13.88 13.08 6.37
CA LYS A 401 14.68 13.44 7.54
C LYS A 401 15.68 14.56 7.22
N ARG A 402 16.42 14.45 6.10
CA ARG A 402 17.37 15.50 5.68
C ARG A 402 16.68 16.84 5.41
N VAL A 403 15.55 16.82 4.68
CA VAL A 403 14.78 18.04 4.38
C VAL A 403 14.27 18.69 5.66
N LEU A 404 13.82 17.91 6.64
CA LEU A 404 13.39 18.44 7.93
C LEU A 404 14.55 19.08 8.71
N SER A 405 15.71 18.44 8.78
CA SER A 405 16.90 19.01 9.43
C SER A 405 17.40 20.28 8.72
N MET A 406 17.41 20.32 7.38
CA MET A 406 17.75 21.53 6.62
C MET A 406 16.78 22.69 6.93
N ARG A 407 15.49 22.37 7.16
CA ARG A 407 14.50 23.38 7.56
C ARG A 407 14.79 23.92 8.96
N GLU A 408 15.05 23.03 9.92
CA GLU A 408 15.38 23.39 11.31
C GLU A 408 16.61 24.32 11.33
N GLU A 409 17.69 23.94 10.65
CA GLU A 409 18.89 24.78 10.49
C GLU A 409 18.58 26.14 9.86
N ARG A 410 17.75 26.18 8.81
CA ARG A 410 17.34 27.43 8.16
C ARG A 410 16.55 28.33 9.10
N THR A 411 15.62 27.77 9.88
CA THR A 411 14.81 28.52 10.85
C THR A 411 15.58 28.98 12.07
N GLU A 412 16.58 28.22 12.53
CA GLU A 412 17.46 28.64 13.62
C GLU A 412 18.38 29.78 13.17
N THR A 413 18.84 29.76 11.91
CA THR A 413 19.75 30.78 11.37
C THR A 413 19.07 32.12 11.07
N THR A 414 17.74 32.15 10.81
CA THR A 414 16.99 33.40 10.58
C THR A 414 16.45 34.07 11.84
N VAL A 415 16.65 33.48 13.03
CA VAL A 415 16.28 34.11 14.31
C VAL A 415 17.51 34.49 15.16
N PRO A 416 18.39 35.39 14.67
CA PRO A 416 19.16 36.25 15.55
C PRO A 416 18.67 37.71 15.41
N GLU A 417 18.59 38.42 16.54
CA GLU A 417 18.67 39.89 16.62
C GLU A 417 17.38 40.75 16.70
N ARG A 418 16.18 40.20 16.97
CA ARG A 418 15.01 41.05 17.35
C ARG A 418 14.29 40.72 18.65
N LEU A 419 14.83 39.82 19.47
CA LEU A 419 14.40 39.65 20.87
C LEU A 419 15.39 40.32 21.85
N ALA A 420 15.99 41.45 21.44
CA ALA A 420 16.71 42.33 22.33
C ALA A 420 15.75 43.39 22.88
N VAL A 421 15.47 43.27 24.18
CA VAL A 421 15.11 44.36 25.11
C VAL A 421 13.74 45.01 24.87
N VAL A 422 12.70 44.44 25.49
CA VAL A 422 11.63 45.29 26.04
C VAL A 422 12.17 45.85 27.37
N PRO A 423 12.49 47.14 27.47
CA PRO A 423 12.87 47.71 28.75
C PRO A 423 11.65 47.69 29.66
N ALA A 424 11.80 47.12 30.85
CA ALA A 424 10.84 47.21 31.93
C ALA A 424 10.67 48.69 32.32
N ALA A 425 9.73 49.38 31.68
CA ALA A 425 9.33 50.71 32.08
C ALA A 425 8.49 50.60 33.36
N ARG A 426 9.09 51.08 34.45
CA ARG A 426 8.43 51.48 35.69
C ARG A 426 7.21 52.34 35.40
N SER A 427 6.08 52.01 36.02
CA SER A 427 5.07 52.97 36.44
C SER A 427 4.51 52.55 37.80
N GLU A 428 5.30 52.81 38.84
CA GLU A 428 4.80 53.21 40.16
C GLU A 428 4.59 54.73 40.16
N SER A 429 3.64 55.21 40.97
CA SER A 429 3.22 56.61 41.21
C SER A 429 2.25 57.19 40.18
N ALA A 430 1.11 57.81 40.50
CA ALA A 430 0.39 58.10 41.75
C ALA A 430 -0.95 58.78 41.36
N ALA A 431 -1.88 58.81 42.32
CA ALA A 431 -3.07 59.68 42.42
C ALA A 431 -4.26 59.39 41.50
#